data_AF-K2DXK3-F1
#
_entry.id   AF-K2DXK3-F1
#
_cell.length_a   1.000
_cell.length_b   1.000
_cell.length_c   1.000
_cell.angle_alpha   90.00
_cell.angle_beta   90.00
_cell.angle_gamma   90.00
#
_symmetry.space_group_name_H-M   'P 1'
#
loop_
_entity.id
_entity.type
_entity.pdbx_description
1 polymer ?
#
loop_
_entity_poly.entity_id
_entity_poly.type
_entity_poly.pdbx_seq_one_letter_code
_entity_poly.pdbx_strand_id
1 'polypeptide(L)'
;MRHMSFAQKKLSLLALATCLLALIVILLGAYTRLTNAGLSCPDWPHCYGYLTAPHTSSQIQAATKAYPGTPVETTKAWTEMVHRYAAGGEGLLILALVILIGWRKPVSLVLIALLSTQILLGMLTVTRQLNPLIVLS
;
A
#
# COMPACT_ATOMS: atom_id res chain seq x y z
N MET A 1 -26.72 18.34 -22.90
CA MET A 1 -25.82 17.17 -22.84
C MET A 1 -24.38 17.66 -22.95
N ARG A 2 -23.56 17.56 -21.89
CA ARG A 2 -22.14 17.98 -21.94
C ARG A 2 -21.37 17.00 -22.83
N HIS A 3 -20.99 17.42 -24.04
CA HIS A 3 -20.02 16.69 -24.84
C HIS A 3 -18.67 16.72 -24.13
N MET A 4 -18.35 15.64 -23.41
CA MET A 4 -17.04 15.48 -22.77
C MET A 4 -15.96 15.24 -23.84
N SER A 5 -14.88 16.01 -23.76
CA SER A 5 -13.70 15.81 -24.60
C SER A 5 -13.04 14.45 -24.33
N PHE A 6 -12.26 13.95 -25.29
CA PHE A 6 -11.50 12.70 -25.13
C PHE A 6 -10.59 12.71 -23.89
N ALA A 7 -9.99 13.87 -23.57
CA ALA A 7 -9.20 14.07 -22.35
C ALA A 7 -10.04 13.93 -21.08
N GLN A 8 -11.26 14.47 -21.05
CA GLN A 8 -12.17 14.33 -19.91
C GLN A 8 -12.64 12.88 -19.71
N LYS A 9 -12.89 12.13 -20.78
CA LYS A 9 -13.24 10.70 -20.69
C LYS A 9 -12.09 9.87 -20.11
N LYS A 10 -10.85 10.11 -20.56
CA LYS A 10 -9.65 9.46 -20.01
C LYS A 10 -9.47 9.75 -18.52
N LEU A 11 -9.62 11.02 -18.13
CA LEU A 11 -9.51 11.43 -16.73
C LEU A 11 -10.59 10.78 -15.86
N SER A 12 -11.83 10.73 -16.35
CA SER A 12 -12.94 10.09 -15.65
C SER A 12 -12.73 8.58 -15.46
N LEU A 13 -12.19 7.89 -16.48
CA LEU A 13 -11.88 6.46 -16.40
C LEU A 13 -10.76 6.21 -15.38
N LEU A 14 -9.71 7.03 -15.41
CA LEU A 14 -8.60 6.92 -14.46
C LEU A 14 -9.06 7.19 -13.02
N ALA A 15 -9.90 8.20 -12.82
CA ALA A 15 -10.50 8.49 -11.51
C ALA A 15 -11.38 7.33 -11.02
N LEU A 16 -12.21 6.74 -11.89
CA LEU A 16 -13.03 5.58 -11.54
C LEU A 16 -12.16 4.37 -11.18
N ALA A 17 -11.11 4.08 -11.97
CA ALA A 17 -10.17 3.01 -11.67
C ALA A 17 -9.46 3.23 -10.33
N THR A 18 -9.06 4.48 -10.04
CA THR A 18 -8.44 4.85 -8.76
C THR A 18 -9.41 4.61 -7.60
N CYS A 19 -10.68 5.03 -7.72
CA CYS A 19 -11.68 4.80 -6.67
C CYS A 19 -11.98 3.31 -6.44
N LEU A 20 -12.07 2.52 -7.52
CA LEU A 20 -12.29 1.08 -7.40
C LEU A 20 -11.09 0.38 -6.75
N LEU A 21 -9.87 0.78 -7.11
CA LEU A 21 -8.67 0.25 -6.48
C LEU A 21 -8.57 0.66 -5.01
N ALA A 22 -8.91 1.91 -4.67
CA ALA A 22 -8.97 2.36 -3.27
C ALA A 22 -9.90 1.50 -2.42
N LEU A 23 -11.08 1.13 -2.96
CA LEU A 23 -11.99 0.20 -2.28
C LEU A 23 -11.33 -1.17 -2.05
N ILE A 24 -10.63 -1.70 -3.05
CA ILE A 24 -9.88 -2.96 -2.92
C ILE A 24 -8.77 -2.84 -1.87
N VAL A 25 -8.03 -1.74 -1.85
CA VAL A 25 -6.95 -1.47 -0.88
C VAL A 25 -7.50 -1.42 0.54
N ILE A 26 -8.64 -0.76 0.76
CA ILE A 26 -9.33 -0.71 2.06
C ILE A 26 -9.72 -2.13 2.52
N LEU A 27 -10.31 -2.93 1.63
CA LEU A 27 -10.72 -4.30 1.95
C LEU A 27 -9.51 -5.20 2.25
N LEU A 28 -8.43 -5.09 1.48
CA LEU A 28 -7.18 -5.81 1.73
C LEU A 28 -6.52 -5.37 3.05
N GLY A 29 -6.59 -4.08 3.39
CA GLY A 29 -6.09 -3.55 4.66
C GLY A 29 -6.88 -4.10 5.85
N ALA A 30 -8.21 -4.12 5.75
CA ALA A 30 -9.08 -4.74 6.73
C ALA A 30 -8.78 -6.24 6.87
N TYR A 31 -8.61 -6.96 5.77
CA TYR A 31 -8.24 -8.38 5.77
C TYR A 31 -6.87 -8.62 6.43
N THR A 32 -5.87 -7.78 6.13
CA THR A 32 -4.53 -7.83 6.73
C THR A 32 -4.59 -7.64 8.25
N ARG A 33 -5.46 -6.73 8.74
CA ARG A 33 -5.69 -6.53 10.17
C ARG A 33 -6.39 -7.74 10.80
N LEU A 34 -7.47 -8.23 10.20
CA LEU A 34 -8.27 -9.34 10.74
C LEU A 34 -7.50 -10.67 10.79
N THR A 35 -6.56 -10.87 9.87
CA THR A 35 -5.69 -12.06 9.85
C THR A 35 -4.41 -11.90 10.67
N ASN A 36 -4.25 -10.77 11.38
CA ASN A 36 -3.05 -10.40 12.13
C ASN A 36 -1.78 -10.45 11.26
N ALA A 37 -1.91 -10.11 9.99
CA ALA A 37 -0.82 -10.14 9.02
C ALA A 37 -0.05 -8.80 8.93
N GLY A 38 -0.51 -7.73 9.58
CA GLY A 38 0.04 -6.38 9.43
C GLY A 38 1.47 -6.13 9.97
N LEU A 39 2.10 -7.13 10.59
CA LEU A 39 3.49 -7.12 11.06
C LEU A 39 4.25 -8.40 10.64
N SER A 40 3.84 -9.02 9.55
CA SER A 40 4.46 -10.27 9.09
C SER A 40 5.82 -10.02 8.44
N CYS A 41 5.98 -8.84 7.85
CA CYS A 41 7.23 -8.33 7.30
C CYS A 41 7.90 -7.39 8.32
N PRO A 42 9.11 -7.71 8.82
CA PRO A 42 9.78 -6.92 9.86
C PRO A 42 10.35 -5.58 9.37
N ASP A 43 10.38 -5.39 8.05
CA ASP A 43 10.96 -4.26 7.35
C ASP A 43 9.97 -3.65 6.34
N TRP A 44 10.32 -2.47 5.87
CA TRP A 44 9.58 -1.72 4.85
C TRP A 44 10.59 -0.93 4.01
N PRO A 45 10.46 -0.86 2.67
CA PRO A 45 9.39 -1.41 1.83
C PRO A 45 9.53 -2.90 1.52
N HIS A 46 10.66 -3.51 1.88
CA HIS A 46 10.95 -4.93 1.69
C HIS A 46 10.20 -5.82 2.70
N CYS A 47 10.34 -7.14 2.54
CA CYS A 47 9.89 -8.17 3.46
C CYS A 47 11.00 -9.21 3.64
N TYR A 48 11.60 -9.25 4.84
CA TYR A 48 12.82 -10.00 5.15
C TYR A 48 13.99 -9.65 4.20
N GLY A 49 14.11 -8.39 3.79
CA GLY A 49 15.13 -7.93 2.83
C GLY A 49 14.84 -8.28 1.36
N TYR A 50 13.71 -8.93 1.08
CA TYR A 50 13.27 -9.24 -0.28
C TYR A 50 12.18 -8.28 -0.75
N LEU A 51 12.08 -8.05 -2.06
CA LEU A 51 10.98 -7.25 -2.60
C LEU A 51 9.64 -7.98 -2.52
N THR A 52 9.62 -9.31 -2.42
CA THR A 52 8.45 -10.18 -2.27
C THR A 52 8.58 -11.01 -0.99
N ALA A 53 7.48 -11.60 -0.50
CA ALA A 53 7.57 -12.48 0.66
C ALA A 53 8.40 -13.75 0.33
N PRO A 54 9.24 -14.22 1.28
CA PRO A 54 10.06 -15.41 1.07
C PRO A 54 9.17 -16.65 0.89
N HIS A 55 9.39 -17.38 -0.20
CA HIS A 55 8.54 -18.51 -0.61
C HIS A 55 9.32 -19.78 -0.94
N THR A 56 10.64 -19.70 -1.18
CA THR A 56 11.48 -20.88 -1.35
C THR A 56 12.09 -21.31 -0.02
N SER A 57 12.40 -22.61 0.12
CA SER A 57 13.05 -23.12 1.33
C SER A 57 14.38 -22.42 1.64
N SER A 58 15.14 -22.03 0.62
CA SER A 58 16.39 -21.28 0.79
C SER A 58 16.15 -19.85 1.28
N GLN A 59 15.17 -19.14 0.73
CA GLN A 59 14.79 -17.80 1.18
C GLN A 59 14.26 -17.81 2.61
N ILE A 60 13.42 -18.79 2.95
CA ILE A 60 12.87 -18.93 4.30
C ILE A 60 14.01 -19.19 5.30
N GLN A 61 14.95 -20.09 4.99
CA GLN A 61 16.12 -20.34 5.85
C GLN A 61 17.00 -19.09 6.02
N ALA A 62 17.25 -18.35 4.93
CA ALA A 62 18.02 -17.10 4.98
C ALA A 62 17.29 -16.04 5.83
N ALA A 63 15.98 -15.88 5.64
CA ALA A 63 15.14 -14.96 6.39
C ALA A 63 15.12 -15.31 7.89
N THR A 64 14.91 -16.58 8.26
CA THR A 64 14.95 -17.05 9.65
C THR A 64 16.31 -16.78 10.29
N LYS A 65 17.42 -16.93 9.54
CA LYS A 65 18.77 -16.65 10.05
C LYS A 65 19.02 -15.15 10.20
N ALA A 66 18.55 -14.32 9.28
CA ALA A 66 18.74 -12.88 9.29
C ALA A 66 17.85 -12.16 10.33
N TYR A 67 16.67 -12.72 10.62
CA TYR A 67 15.69 -12.17 11.56
C TYR A 67 15.33 -13.19 12.65
N PRO A 68 16.27 -13.52 13.57
CA PRO A 68 16.12 -14.63 14.53
C PRO A 68 15.02 -14.45 15.59
N GLY A 69 14.32 -13.32 15.62
CA GLY A 69 13.20 -13.02 16.53
C GLY A 69 11.82 -12.94 15.87
N THR A 70 11.72 -13.19 14.57
CA THR A 70 10.47 -13.06 13.81
C THR A 70 10.22 -14.35 13.03
N PRO A 71 9.23 -15.18 13.43
CA PRO A 71 8.92 -16.40 12.71
C PRO A 71 8.43 -16.08 11.30
N VAL A 72 9.02 -16.73 10.30
CA VAL A 72 8.68 -16.51 8.89
C VAL A 72 7.36 -17.21 8.59
N GLU A 73 6.26 -16.47 8.70
CA GLU A 73 4.92 -16.92 8.29
C GLU A 73 4.62 -16.49 6.85
N THR A 74 5.07 -17.29 5.87
CA THR A 74 4.99 -16.96 4.43
C THR A 74 3.60 -16.50 3.97
N THR A 75 2.52 -17.15 4.42
CA THR A 75 1.15 -16.78 4.01
C THR A 75 0.74 -15.40 4.52
N LYS A 76 1.08 -15.06 5.77
CA LYS A 76 0.77 -13.73 6.32
C LYS A 76 1.69 -12.65 5.73
N ALA A 77 2.96 -12.98 5.49
CA ALA A 77 3.90 -12.11 4.77
C ALA A 77 3.38 -11.78 3.36
N TRP A 78 2.85 -12.75 2.62
CA TRP A 78 2.21 -12.50 1.33
C TRP A 78 0.95 -11.63 1.46
N THR A 79 0.13 -11.87 2.49
CA THR A 79 -1.06 -11.06 2.75
C THR A 79 -0.70 -9.58 2.91
N GLU A 80 0.32 -9.29 3.71
CA GLU A 80 0.82 -7.94 3.91
C GLU A 80 1.40 -7.34 2.62
N MET A 81 2.22 -8.10 1.89
CA MET A 81 2.85 -7.63 0.65
C MET A 81 1.85 -7.35 -0.47
N VAL A 82 0.79 -8.17 -0.61
CA VAL A 82 -0.29 -7.93 -1.57
C VAL A 82 -1.00 -6.61 -1.28
N HIS A 83 -1.29 -6.33 -0.01
CA HIS A 83 -1.85 -5.04 0.39
C HIS A 83 -0.90 -3.88 0.06
N ARG A 84 0.40 -4.00 0.38
CA ARG A 84 1.42 -2.98 0.07
C ARG A 84 1.51 -2.70 -1.44
N TYR A 85 1.48 -3.73 -2.29
CA TYR A 85 1.52 -3.55 -3.74
C TYR A 85 0.25 -2.91 -4.30
N ALA A 86 -0.93 -3.29 -3.80
CA ALA A 86 -2.18 -2.67 -4.20
C ALA A 86 -2.18 -1.17 -3.85
N ALA A 87 -1.75 -0.81 -2.64
CA ALA A 87 -1.60 0.58 -2.21
C ALA A 87 -0.54 1.35 -3.03
N GLY A 88 0.57 0.69 -3.39
CA GLY A 88 1.57 1.27 -4.29
C GLY A 88 1.00 1.56 -5.69
N GLY A 89 0.21 0.63 -6.23
CA GLY A 89 -0.50 0.81 -7.49
C GLY A 89 -1.50 1.97 -7.45
N GLU A 90 -2.25 2.11 -6.36
CA GLU A 90 -3.13 3.27 -6.13
C GLU A 90 -2.35 4.58 -6.15
N GLY A 91 -1.20 4.62 -5.47
CA GLY A 91 -0.30 5.77 -5.48
C GLY A 91 0.14 6.17 -6.89
N LEU A 92 0.45 5.20 -7.76
CA LEU A 92 0.79 5.48 -9.16
C LEU A 92 -0.38 6.08 -9.94
N LEU A 93 -1.61 5.60 -9.72
CA LEU A 93 -2.80 6.19 -10.36
C LEU A 93 -3.08 7.61 -9.88
N ILE A 94 -2.90 7.87 -8.58
CA ILE A 94 -3.02 9.22 -8.01
C ILE A 94 -1.97 10.16 -8.61
N LEU A 95 -0.72 9.72 -8.72
CA LEU A 95 0.34 10.51 -9.37
C LEU A 95 0.00 10.81 -10.83
N ALA A 96 -0.53 9.84 -11.57
CA ALA A 96 -0.99 10.06 -12.94
C ALA A 96 -2.13 11.09 -13.00
N LEU A 97 -3.11 11.03 -12.09
CA LEU A 97 -4.18 12.03 -11.98
C LEU A 97 -3.62 13.43 -11.70
N VAL A 98 -2.69 13.56 -10.75
CA VAL A 98 -2.04 14.84 -10.39
C VAL A 98 -1.29 15.43 -11.58
N ILE A 99 -0.57 14.61 -12.35
CA ILE A 99 0.16 15.04 -13.55
C ILE A 99 -0.83 15.53 -14.62
N LEU A 100 -1.92 14.80 -14.86
CA LEU A 100 -2.90 15.15 -15.90
C LEU A 100 -3.78 16.35 -15.54
N ILE A 101 -4.12 16.53 -14.25
CA ILE A 101 -4.92 17.65 -13.75
C ILE A 101 -4.05 18.92 -13.57
N GLY A 102 -2.78 18.73 -13.22
CA GLY A 102 -1.83 19.77 -12.85
C GLY A 102 -1.67 19.90 -11.34
N TRP A 103 -0.41 19.93 -10.87
CA TRP A 103 -0.06 19.82 -9.45
C TRP A 103 -0.49 21.00 -8.56
N ARG A 104 -0.72 22.19 -9.14
CA ARG A 104 -1.17 23.38 -8.38
C ARG A 104 -2.69 23.48 -8.22
N LYS A 105 -3.46 22.52 -8.77
CA LYS A 105 -4.91 22.51 -8.59
C LYS A 105 -5.25 22.08 -7.15
N PRO A 106 -6.29 22.66 -6.52
CA PRO A 106 -6.64 22.34 -5.13
C PRO A 106 -6.92 20.84 -4.94
N VAL A 107 -7.60 20.19 -5.90
CA VAL A 107 -7.83 18.74 -5.87
C VAL A 107 -6.51 17.94 -5.89
N SER A 108 -5.53 18.35 -6.69
CA SER A 108 -4.22 17.71 -6.75
C SER A 108 -3.46 17.85 -5.43
N LEU A 109 -3.54 19.01 -4.78
CA LEU A 109 -2.92 19.23 -3.47
C LEU A 109 -3.53 18.33 -2.38
N VAL A 110 -4.85 18.16 -2.39
CA VAL A 110 -5.54 17.22 -1.49
C VAL A 110 -5.10 15.78 -1.78
N LEU A 111 -5.06 15.36 -3.03
CA LEU A 111 -4.61 14.02 -3.42
C LEU A 111 -3.16 13.76 -3.01
N ILE A 112 -2.27 14.73 -3.18
CA ILE A 112 -0.87 14.63 -2.73
C ILE A 112 -0.82 14.50 -1.21
N ALA A 113 -1.55 15.34 -0.46
CA ALA A 113 -1.57 15.27 1.00
C ALA A 113 -2.10 13.93 1.52
N LEU A 114 -3.16 13.40 0.91
CA LEU A 114 -3.70 12.07 1.24
C LEU A 114 -2.71 10.96 0.92
N LEU A 115 -2.08 10.97 -0.25
CA LEU A 115 -1.07 9.99 -0.64
C LEU A 115 0.16 10.03 0.30
N SER A 116 0.66 11.22 0.64
CA SER A 116 1.76 11.37 1.59
C SER A 116 1.38 10.81 2.97
N THR A 117 0.16 11.07 3.42
CA THR A 117 -0.35 10.53 4.70
C THR A 117 -0.45 9.01 4.65
N GLN A 118 -0.97 8.43 3.55
CA GLN A 118 -1.08 6.98 3.37
C GLN A 118 0.29 6.29 3.42
N ILE A 119 1.29 6.83 2.72
CA ILE A 119 2.66 6.28 2.70
C ILE A 119 3.28 6.37 4.10
N LEU A 120 3.15 7.53 4.75
CA LEU A 120 3.72 7.75 6.08
C LEU A 120 3.10 6.81 7.12
N LEU A 121 1.75 6.72 7.16
CA LEU A 121 1.06 5.83 8.10
C LEU A 121 1.35 4.35 7.83
N GLY A 122 1.43 3.95 6.55
CA GLY A 122 1.82 2.59 6.16
C GLY A 122 3.22 2.23 6.65
N MET A 123 4.20 3.11 6.44
CA MET A 123 5.58 2.93 6.94
C MET A 123 5.63 2.91 8.48
N LEU A 124 4.89 3.81 9.14
CA LEU A 124 4.89 3.91 10.60
C LEU A 124 4.27 2.69 11.27
N THR A 125 3.25 2.08 10.66
CA THR A 125 2.61 0.86 11.19
C THR A 125 3.64 -0.26 11.40
N VAL A 126 4.55 -0.42 10.44
CA VAL A 126 5.61 -1.44 10.46
C VAL A 126 6.77 -1.00 11.36
N THR A 127 7.32 0.19 11.13
CA THR A 127 8.52 0.66 11.85
C THR A 127 8.29 0.97 13.33
N ARG A 128 7.05 1.26 13.74
CA ARG A 128 6.67 1.49 15.13
C ARG A 128 5.86 0.33 15.74
N GLN A 129 5.84 -0.83 15.09
CA GLN A 129 5.24 -2.08 15.61
C GLN A 129 3.82 -1.90 16.19
N LEU A 130 2.94 -1.16 15.51
CA LEU A 130 1.62 -0.78 16.03
C LEU A 130 1.65 -0.15 17.44
N ASN A 131 2.47 0.89 17.66
CA ASN A 131 2.30 1.69 18.88
C ASN A 131 0.83 2.16 18.98
N PRO A 132 0.09 1.84 20.07
CA PRO A 132 -1.35 2.07 20.17
C PRO A 132 -1.76 3.54 20.12
N LEU A 133 -0.80 4.47 20.25
CA LEU A 133 -1.02 5.91 20.02
C LEU A 133 -1.12 6.29 18.52
N ILE A 134 -0.63 5.43 17.62
CA ILE A 134 -0.62 5.61 16.16
C ILE A 134 -1.75 4.82 15.50
N VAL A 135 -2.03 3.63 16.03
CA VAL A 135 -3.11 2.75 15.57
C VAL A 135 -4.02 2.56 16.76
N LEU A 136 -5.11 3.33 16.84
CA LEU A 136 -6.02 3.34 17.98
C LEU A 136 -6.32 1.90 18.47
N SER A 137 -6.23 1.77 19.81
CA SER A 137 -6.52 0.62 20.67
C SER A 137 -7.62 -0.30 20.17
#